data_AF-A0A831P133-F1
#
_entry.id   AF-A0A831P133-F1
#
_cell.length_a   1.000
_cell.length_b   1.000
_cell.length_c   1.000
_cell.angle_alpha   90.00
_cell.angle_beta   90.00
_cell.angle_gamma   90.00
#
_symmetry.space_group_name_H-M   'P 1'
#
loop_
_entity.id
_entity.type
_entity.pdbx_description
1 polymer ?
#
loop_
_entity_poly.entity_id
_entity_poly.type
_entity_poly.pdbx_seq_one_letter_code
_entity_poly.pdbx_strand_id
1 'polypeptide(L)'
;IILMDENVKAVFINIFGGITRCDEVAKGLINAFNDINISVPIVIRLAGTNEEEGKDILKDYIEGSNLDIHIVETMEEGAKKIVELSR
;
A
#
# COMPACT_ATOMS: atom_id res chain seq x y z
N ILE A 1 13.25 5.86 -4.91
CA ILE A 1 13.42 5.44 -6.31
C ILE A 1 12.14 5.68 -7.11
N ILE A 2 11.02 4.99 -6.85
CA ILE A 2 9.77 5.16 -7.62
C ILE A 2 9.28 6.62 -7.60
N LEU A 3 9.14 7.23 -6.43
CA LEU A 3 8.68 8.62 -6.27
C LEU A 3 9.70 9.69 -6.73
N MET A 4 10.86 9.30 -7.25
CA MET A 4 11.82 10.25 -7.82
C MET A 4 11.52 10.53 -9.30
N ASP A 5 10.68 9.71 -9.94
CA ASP A 5 10.20 9.94 -11.29
C ASP A 5 8.95 10.83 -11.26
N GLU A 6 9.06 12.02 -11.84
CA GLU A 6 7.98 13.02 -11.90
C GLU A 6 6.77 12.55 -12.73
N ASN A 7 6.92 11.49 -13.54
CA ASN A 7 5.80 10.92 -14.31
C ASN A 7 4.91 10.00 -13.47
N VAL A 8 5.32 9.64 -12.25
CA VAL A 8 4.52 8.78 -11.37
C VAL A 8 3.35 9.57 -10.81
N LYS A 9 2.13 9.17 -11.21
CA LYS A 9 0.87 9.77 -10.73
C LYS A 9 0.21 9.01 -9.59
N ALA A 10 0.50 7.72 -9.46
CA ALA A 10 -0.08 6.83 -8.46
C ALA A 10 0.82 5.59 -8.28
N VAL A 11 0.79 4.96 -7.11
CA VAL A 11 1.59 3.76 -6.82
C VAL A 11 0.68 2.60 -6.45
N PHE A 12 0.81 1.48 -7.15
CA PHE A 12 0.18 0.21 -6.77
C PHE A 12 1.22 -0.74 -6.16
N ILE A 13 1.04 -1.07 -4.89
CA ILE A 13 1.87 -2.00 -4.12
C ILE A 13 1.13 -3.33 -4.06
N ASN A 14 1.67 -4.38 -4.67
CA ASN A 14 1.10 -5.72 -4.61
C ASN A 14 2.11 -6.69 -4.01
N ILE A 15 1.84 -7.16 -2.79
CA ILE A 15 2.74 -8.02 -2.03
C ILE A 15 2.04 -9.35 -1.69
N PHE A 16 2.75 -10.44 -1.96
CA PHE A 16 2.39 -11.77 -1.51
C PHE A 16 3.35 -12.23 -0.40
N GLY A 17 2.88 -12.26 0.85
CA GLY A 17 3.57 -12.81 1.99
C GLY A 17 3.59 -14.34 1.93
N GLY A 18 4.74 -14.91 1.56
CA GLY A 18 4.99 -16.36 1.63
C GLY A 18 5.88 -16.70 2.82
N ILE A 19 7.16 -16.34 2.70
CA ILE A 19 8.15 -16.53 3.78
C ILE A 19 8.07 -15.38 4.79
N THR A 20 7.98 -14.15 4.30
CA THR A 20 7.76 -12.96 5.14
C THR A 20 6.27 -12.82 5.42
N ARG A 21 5.91 -12.72 6.70
CA ARG A 21 4.51 -12.52 7.12
C ARG A 21 4.03 -11.12 6.75
N CYS A 22 2.75 -11.01 6.43
CA CYS A 22 2.11 -9.77 6.02
C CYS A 22 2.12 -8.69 7.11
N ASP A 23 2.11 -9.05 8.40
CA ASP A 23 2.20 -8.10 9.50
C ASP A 23 3.59 -7.43 9.59
N GLU A 24 4.66 -8.17 9.31
CA GLU A 24 6.02 -7.60 9.23
C GLU A 24 6.17 -6.70 7.98
N VAL A 25 5.56 -7.10 6.87
CA VAL A 25 5.48 -6.27 5.65
C VAL A 25 4.74 -4.96 5.95
N ALA A 26 3.60 -5.01 6.63
CA ALA A 26 2.80 -3.85 6.98
C ALA A 26 3.59 -2.85 7.84
N LYS A 27 4.32 -3.32 8.86
CA LYS A 27 5.21 -2.46 9.67
C LYS A 27 6.32 -1.83 8.82
N GLY A 28 6.89 -2.60 7.89
CA GLY A 28 7.89 -2.09 6.95
C GLY A 28 7.36 -0.97 6.05
N LEU A 29 6.14 -1.12 5.54
CA LEU A 29 5.46 -0.11 4.74
C LEU A 29 5.20 1.17 5.56
N ILE A 30 4.69 1.04 6.79
CA ILE A 30 4.45 2.17 7.69
C ILE A 30 5.75 2.96 7.93
N ASN A 31 6.85 2.27 8.22
CA ASN A 31 8.14 2.92 8.39
C ASN A 31 8.55 3.70 7.13
N ALA A 32 8.41 3.09 5.95
CA ALA A 32 8.70 3.76 4.68
C ALA A 32 7.80 4.98 4.43
N PHE A 33 6.52 4.92 4.82
CA PHE A 33 5.57 6.02 4.66
C PHE A 33 5.88 7.20 5.60
N ASN A 34 6.43 6.94 6.79
CA ASN A 34 6.87 7.99 7.71
C ASN A 34 8.16 8.67 7.27
N ASP A 35 9.05 7.93 6.60
CA ASP A 35 10.37 8.45 6.16
C ASP A 35 10.30 9.19 4.82
N ILE A 36 9.25 8.98 4.03
CA ILE A 36 9.14 9.47 2.66
C ILE A 36 7.93 10.38 2.52
N ASN A 37 8.12 11.55 1.91
CA ASN A 37 7.01 12.44 1.57
C ASN A 37 6.22 11.89 0.37
N ILE A 38 5.05 11.31 0.64
CA ILE A 38 4.15 10.75 -0.38
C ILE A 38 3.14 11.82 -0.80
N SER A 39 3.16 12.17 -2.08
CA SER A 39 2.25 13.16 -2.67
C SER A 39 1.27 12.56 -3.69
N VAL A 40 1.31 11.25 -3.88
CA VAL A 40 0.51 10.53 -4.87
C VAL A 40 -0.32 9.44 -4.20
N PRO A 41 -1.51 9.11 -4.72
CA PRO A 41 -2.34 8.05 -4.19
C PRO A 41 -1.63 6.69 -4.24
N ILE A 42 -1.85 5.89 -3.19
CA ILE A 42 -1.31 4.53 -3.08
C ILE A 42 -2.47 3.54 -2.99
N VAL A 43 -2.38 2.47 -3.78
CA VAL A 43 -3.24 1.29 -3.63
C VAL A 43 -2.37 0.13 -3.17
N ILE A 44 -2.80 -0.60 -2.14
CA ILE A 44 -2.05 -1.71 -1.54
C ILE A 44 -2.90 -2.97 -1.62
N ARG A 45 -2.33 -4.01 -2.20
CA ARG A 45 -2.79 -5.38 -2.08
C ARG A 45 -1.78 -6.17 -1.27
N LEU A 46 -2.25 -6.75 -0.17
CA LEU A 46 -1.46 -7.60 0.71
C LEU A 46 -2.16 -8.95 0.81
N ALA A 47 -1.45 -10.03 0.47
CA ALA A 47 -1.99 -11.38 0.49
C ALA A 47 -1.00 -12.39 1.07
N GLY A 48 -1.43 -13.38 1.86
CA GLY A 48 -0.54 -14.44 2.36
C GLY A 48 -0.60 -14.73 3.87
N THR A 49 0.52 -15.17 4.47
CA THR A 49 0.56 -15.49 5.90
C THR A 49 0.34 -14.26 6.76
N ASN A 50 -0.60 -14.34 7.72
CA ASN A 50 -1.05 -13.22 8.57
C ASN A 50 -1.60 -12.03 7.77
N GLU A 51 -2.25 -12.30 6.64
CA GLU A 51 -2.85 -11.28 5.77
C GLU A 51 -3.80 -10.33 6.52
N GLU A 52 -4.76 -10.88 7.28
CA GLU A 52 -5.73 -10.08 8.04
C GLU A 52 -5.02 -9.14 9.03
N GLU A 53 -4.08 -9.66 9.82
CA GLU A 53 -3.30 -8.87 10.78
C GLU A 53 -2.50 -7.76 10.09
N GLY A 54 -1.87 -8.06 8.94
CA GLY A 54 -1.15 -7.05 8.16
C GLY A 54 -2.06 -5.96 7.59
N LYS A 55 -3.29 -6.32 7.15
CA LYS A 55 -4.27 -5.34 6.69
C LYS A 55 -4.76 -4.46 7.83
N ASP A 56 -5.03 -5.04 9.00
CA ASP A 56 -5.52 -4.28 10.15
C ASP A 56 -4.47 -3.29 10.66
N ILE A 57 -3.19 -3.69 10.72
CA ILE A 57 -2.07 -2.78 11.02
C ILE A 57 -2.04 -1.60 10.03
N LEU A 58 -2.24 -1.84 8.73
CA LEU A 58 -2.26 -0.77 7.74
C LEU A 58 -3.50 0.11 7.90
N LYS A 59 -4.69 -0.46 8.15
CA LYS A 59 -5.93 0.32 8.35
C LYS A 59 -5.80 1.27 9.53
N ASP A 60 -5.33 0.77 10.68
CA ASP A 60 -5.13 1.56 11.90
C ASP A 60 -4.19 2.75 11.66
N TYR A 61 -3.11 2.52 10.90
CA TYR A 61 -2.20 3.59 10.50
C TYR A 61 -2.87 4.60 9.57
N ILE A 62 -3.63 4.13 8.58
CA ILE A 62 -4.27 4.98 7.58
C ILE A 62 -5.30 5.91 8.24
N GLU A 63 -6.11 5.40 9.18
CA GLU A 63 -7.11 6.21 9.91
C GLU A 63 -6.50 7.39 10.67
N GLY A 64 -5.26 7.24 11.13
CA GLY A 64 -4.49 8.30 11.79
C GLY A 64 -3.65 9.17 10.85
N SER A 65 -3.60 8.85 9.55
CA SER A 65 -2.76 9.52 8.56
C SER A 65 -3.58 10.41 7.62
N ASN A 66 -2.97 11.48 7.11
CA ASN A 66 -3.54 12.27 6.01
C ASN A 66 -3.11 11.75 4.62
N LEU A 67 -2.69 10.47 4.53
CA LEU A 67 -2.22 9.87 3.29
C LEU A 67 -3.38 9.25 2.51
N ASP A 68 -3.38 9.43 1.19
CA ASP A 68 -4.37 8.82 0.30
C ASP A 68 -3.97 7.37 -0.03
N ILE A 69 -4.30 6.46 0.88
CA ILE A 69 -3.96 5.03 0.79
C ILE A 69 -5.23 4.19 0.79
N HIS A 70 -5.32 3.26 -0.16
CA HIS A 70 -6.43 2.31 -0.28
C HIS A 70 -5.94 0.88 -0.21
N ILE A 71 -6.55 0.07 0.65
CA ILE A 71 -6.29 -1.37 0.71
C ILE A 71 -7.34 -2.07 -0.15
N VAL A 72 -6.89 -3.05 -0.96
CA VAL A 72 -7.75 -3.86 -1.83
C VAL A 72 -7.48 -5.35 -1.62
N GLU A 73 -8.47 -6.17 -1.92
CA GLU A 73 -8.42 -7.62 -1.73
C GLU A 73 -7.84 -8.31 -2.97
N THR A 74 -8.33 -7.92 -4.14
CA THR A 74 -8.00 -8.59 -5.39
C THR A 74 -7.08 -7.77 -6.29
N MET A 75 -6.34 -8.47 -7.16
CA MET A 75 -5.50 -7.82 -8.16
C MET A 75 -6.35 -7.01 -9.15
N GLU A 76 -7.55 -7.49 -9.47
CA GLU A 76 -8.48 -6.80 -10.36
C GLU A 76 -8.97 -5.48 -9.77
N GLU A 77 -9.38 -5.49 -8.50
CA GLU A 77 -9.76 -4.26 -7.78
C GLU A 77 -8.59 -3.29 -7.70
N GLY A 78 -7.39 -3.77 -7.37
CA GLY A 78 -6.19 -2.94 -7.32
C GLY A 78 -5.88 -2.27 -8.65
N ALA A 79 -5.93 -3.03 -9.75
CA ALA A 79 -5.72 -2.51 -11.08
C ALA A 79 -6.77 -1.47 -11.48
N LYS A 80 -8.07 -1.74 -11.23
CA LYS A 80 -9.14 -0.77 -11.51
C LYS A 80 -8.96 0.51 -10.71
N LYS A 81 -8.75 0.37 -9.40
CA LYS A 81 -8.64 1.50 -8.47
C LYS A 81 -7.44 2.38 -8.79
N ILE A 82 -6.26 1.79 -9.06
CA ILE A 82 -5.09 2.59 -9.38
C ILE A 82 -5.25 3.32 -10.72
N VAL A 83 -5.88 2.69 -11.71
CA VAL A 83 -6.16 3.34 -13.00
C VAL A 83 -7.09 4.54 -12.81
N GLU A 84 -8.12 4.43 -11.97
CA GLU A 84 -9.02 5.55 -11.63
C GLU A 84 -8.27 6.72 -10.98
N LEU A 85 -7.35 6.42 -10.06
CA LEU A 85 -6.58 7.42 -9.31
C LEU A 85 -5.40 8.01 -10.09
N SER A 86 -4.95 7.35 -11.17
CA SER A 86 -3.82 7.77 -11.99
C SER A 86 -4.16 8.74 -13.12
N ARG A 87 -5.43 9.13 -13.27
CA ARG A 87 -5.88 10.00 -14.37
C ARG A 87 -5.43 11.44 -14.18
#